data_AF-A0A0D2PQI9-F1
#
_entry.id   AF-A0A0D2PQI9-F1
#
_cell.length_a   1.000
_cell.length_b   1.000
_cell.length_c   1.000
_cell.angle_alpha   90.00
_cell.angle_beta   90.00
_cell.angle_gamma   90.00
#
_symmetry.space_group_name_H-M   'P 1'
#
loop_
_entity.id
_entity.type
_entity.pdbx_description
1 polymer ?
#
loop_
_entity_poly.entity_id
_entity_poly.type
_entity_poly.pdbx_seq_one_letter_code
_entity_poly.pdbx_strand_id
1 'polypeptide(L)'
;MQFGLDWGRTRPDKDVARVAWNKSWETDLEQYYSALKKGHIKGINIPLHVQNFVRGPAQKIELALLQQTRHVGRLQKDIRNFALPKLAIEDLENKWRLLDPTRREQLILLAFYKASTSSPDMEHHRKWCPEMTIAKIAANDGKYFIDLLTTLVTQRSDALEAEVVNFPNPMFDYLLRTLGIDATGERMKRYALSNRTYFISLVGWRILLAFFNLDEPSYVGKPPKVEEIDPIERAKQLGSKEFVRQVKHDAKQFKSDLAQSQAVNTCWNCDKGTSYLPVGTQLLVCSRCKGIGRIIRYCSRECQKRDWKSGLPKPHRVICGKPLEDGAPTVSKEEASRSSAHPESDLMIPYPDPNFERSPALLYQIRKIKEHRESDYMVQS
;
A
#
# COMPACT_ATOMS: atom_id res chain seq x y z
N MET A 1 24.64 -12.02 18.50
CA MET A 1 23.40 -11.24 18.36
C MET A 1 22.77 -11.62 17.02
N GLN A 2 21.72 -12.44 17.05
CA GLN A 2 20.96 -12.85 15.87
C GLN A 2 19.94 -11.74 15.60
N PHE A 3 20.13 -10.96 14.54
CA PHE A 3 19.17 -9.94 14.14
C PHE A 3 18.10 -10.59 13.26
N GLY A 4 17.03 -11.08 13.88
CA GLY A 4 15.76 -11.29 13.18
C GLY A 4 15.09 -9.95 12.90
N LEU A 5 14.21 -9.92 11.89
CA LEU A 5 13.26 -8.79 11.73
C LEU A 5 12.22 -8.72 12.86
N ASP A 6 12.32 -9.63 13.83
CA ASP A 6 11.59 -9.61 15.08
C ASP A 6 12.47 -8.91 16.11
N TRP A 7 12.12 -7.67 16.45
CA TRP A 7 12.99 -6.81 17.27
C TRP A 7 13.04 -7.21 18.75
N GLY A 8 12.43 -8.36 19.12
CA GLY A 8 12.66 -9.11 20.36
C GLY A 8 12.32 -8.40 21.68
N ARG A 9 11.99 -7.10 21.62
CA ARG A 9 11.61 -6.27 22.75
C ARG A 9 10.10 -6.21 22.84
N THR A 10 9.59 -6.49 24.04
CA THR A 10 8.20 -6.16 24.39
C THR A 10 8.00 -4.67 24.23
N ARG A 11 7.10 -4.26 23.35
CA ARG A 11 6.76 -2.86 23.15
C ARG A 11 5.74 -2.40 24.18
N PRO A 12 5.75 -1.12 24.59
CA PRO A 12 4.63 -0.53 25.32
C PRO A 12 3.32 -0.70 24.55
N ASP A 13 2.22 -0.90 25.27
CA ASP A 13 0.88 -0.98 24.68
C ASP A 13 0.55 0.34 23.97
N LYS A 14 0.24 0.27 22.68
CA LYS A 14 -0.07 1.44 21.86
C LYS A 14 -1.42 2.07 22.20
N ASP A 15 -2.35 1.35 22.82
CA ASP A 15 -3.65 1.90 23.21
C ASP A 15 -3.54 2.72 24.50
N VAL A 16 -2.61 2.36 25.39
CA VAL A 16 -2.41 2.99 26.71
C VAL A 16 -1.26 4.00 26.71
N ALA A 17 -0.16 3.71 26.02
CA ALA A 17 1.11 4.44 26.11
C ALA A 17 1.66 4.83 24.73
N ARG A 18 0.84 5.47 23.89
CA ARG A 18 1.17 5.85 22.49
C ARG A 18 2.53 6.49 22.31
N VAL A 19 2.88 7.47 23.15
CA VAL A 19 4.17 8.19 23.04
C VAL A 19 5.34 7.24 23.27
N ALA A 20 5.27 6.42 24.34
CA ALA A 20 6.32 5.45 24.66
C ALA A 20 6.41 4.35 23.59
N TRP A 21 5.27 3.87 23.10
CA TRP A 21 5.19 2.93 21.98
C TRP A 21 5.87 3.48 20.72
N ASN A 22 5.56 4.72 20.33
CA ASN A 22 6.18 5.34 19.16
C ASN A 22 7.69 5.54 19.35
N LYS A 23 8.11 6.00 20.54
CA LYS A 23 9.53 6.19 20.87
C LYS A 23 10.31 4.88 20.80
N SER A 24 9.70 3.76 21.23
CA SER A 24 10.29 2.43 21.07
C SER A 24 10.50 2.08 19.59
N TRP A 25 9.53 2.36 18.72
CA TRP A 25 9.68 2.16 17.26
C TRP A 25 10.80 2.99 16.66
N GLU A 26 10.89 4.28 17.00
CA GLU A 26 11.91 5.18 16.47
C GLU A 26 13.32 4.81 16.95
N THR A 27 13.44 4.38 18.21
CA THR A 27 14.72 3.91 18.77
C THR A 27 15.24 2.71 18.01
N ASP A 28 14.37 1.74 17.73
CA ASP A 28 14.78 0.53 17.04
C ASP A 28 15.05 0.79 15.55
N LEU A 29 14.27 1.66 14.87
CA LEU A 29 14.56 2.12 13.51
C LEU A 29 15.94 2.78 13.45
N GLU A 30 16.23 3.70 14.36
CA GLU A 30 17.52 4.38 14.43
C GLU A 30 18.66 3.38 14.67
N GLN A 31 18.55 2.53 15.69
CA GLN A 31 19.55 1.51 16.00
C GLN A 31 19.82 0.60 14.79
N TYR A 32 18.76 0.13 14.14
CA TYR A 32 18.85 -0.78 13.01
C TYR A 32 19.48 -0.12 11.78
N TYR A 33 18.97 1.03 11.34
CA TYR A 33 19.47 1.70 10.14
C TYR A 33 20.85 2.35 10.34
N SER A 34 21.19 2.76 11.56
CA SER A 34 22.56 3.19 11.89
C SER A 34 23.55 2.03 11.91
N ALA A 35 23.16 0.84 12.38
CA ALA A 35 23.99 -0.36 12.26
C ALA A 35 24.18 -0.78 10.79
N LEU A 36 23.11 -0.69 9.98
CA LEU A 36 23.15 -0.95 8.55
C LEU A 36 24.17 -0.02 7.86
N LYS A 37 24.10 1.29 8.13
CA LYS A 37 25.02 2.29 7.57
C LYS A 37 26.49 2.00 7.89
N LYS A 38 26.77 1.41 9.06
CA LYS A 38 28.12 1.04 9.50
C LYS A 38 28.60 -0.31 8.94
N GLY A 39 27.79 -0.99 8.11
CA GLY A 39 28.10 -2.33 7.61
C GLY A 39 28.10 -3.41 8.69
N HIS A 40 27.53 -3.13 9.87
CA HIS A 40 27.55 -4.05 11.02
C HIS A 40 26.42 -5.09 11.01
N ILE A 41 25.50 -5.02 10.04
CA ILE A 41 24.42 -6.00 9.93
C ILE A 41 24.98 -7.31 9.35
N LYS A 42 25.24 -8.26 10.24
CA LYS A 42 25.34 -9.69 9.87
C LYS A 42 23.99 -10.11 9.27
N GLY A 43 24.03 -10.94 8.23
CA GLY A 43 22.87 -11.29 7.39
C GLY A 43 21.55 -11.39 8.18
N ILE A 44 20.53 -10.67 7.71
CA ILE A 44 19.24 -10.64 8.40
C ILE A 44 18.69 -12.06 8.41
N ASN A 45 18.28 -12.50 9.60
CA ASN A 45 17.44 -13.68 9.69
C ASN A 45 16.04 -13.27 9.22
N ILE A 46 15.78 -13.45 7.92
CA ILE A 46 14.45 -13.23 7.35
C ILE A 46 13.52 -14.20 8.10
N PRO A 47 12.47 -13.72 8.79
CA PRO A 47 11.58 -14.60 9.53
C PRO A 47 11.11 -15.72 8.63
N LEU A 48 11.05 -16.92 9.18
CA LEU A 48 10.81 -18.12 8.39
C LEU A 48 9.47 -18.07 7.64
N HIS A 49 8.45 -17.41 8.20
CA HIS A 49 7.19 -17.14 7.50
C HIS A 49 7.37 -16.26 6.26
N VAL A 50 8.27 -15.29 6.27
CA VAL A 50 8.61 -14.46 5.09
C VAL A 50 9.40 -15.28 4.09
N GLN A 51 10.36 -16.11 4.53
CA GLN A 51 11.06 -17.03 3.62
C GLN A 51 10.07 -17.98 2.94
N ASN A 52 9.12 -18.53 3.69
CA ASN A 52 8.06 -19.40 3.18
C ASN A 52 7.07 -18.66 2.30
N PHE A 53 6.77 -17.40 2.61
CA PHE A 53 5.97 -16.56 1.73
C PHE A 53 6.68 -16.43 0.39
N VAL A 54 7.96 -16.05 0.36
CA VAL A 54 8.74 -15.89 -0.88
C VAL A 54 8.91 -17.22 -1.64
N ARG A 55 9.08 -18.34 -0.93
CA ARG A 55 9.15 -19.71 -1.49
C ARG A 55 7.77 -20.31 -1.78
N GLY A 56 6.69 -19.61 -1.45
CA GLY A 56 5.30 -20.03 -1.64
C GLY A 56 4.97 -20.35 -3.10
N PRO A 57 3.80 -20.97 -3.37
CA PRO A 57 3.37 -21.16 -4.75
C PRO A 57 3.28 -19.77 -5.42
N ALA A 58 3.92 -19.62 -6.58
CA ALA A 58 4.00 -18.37 -7.36
C ALA A 58 2.65 -17.62 -7.38
N GLN A 59 1.59 -18.36 -7.73
CA GLN A 59 0.26 -17.82 -7.89
C GLN A 59 -0.32 -17.16 -6.64
N LYS A 60 -0.03 -17.69 -5.44
CA LYS A 60 -0.53 -17.10 -4.18
C LYS A 60 0.18 -15.79 -3.87
N ILE A 61 1.50 -15.79 -4.02
CA ILE A 61 2.31 -14.60 -3.76
C ILE A 61 1.92 -13.50 -4.74
N GLU A 62 1.84 -13.84 -6.03
CA GLU A 62 1.45 -12.87 -7.05
C GLU A 62 0.03 -12.35 -6.84
N LEU A 63 -0.90 -13.18 -6.38
CA LEU A 63 -2.25 -12.70 -6.06
C LEU A 63 -2.27 -11.78 -4.84
N ALA A 64 -1.48 -12.10 -3.81
CA ALA A 64 -1.35 -11.27 -2.62
C ALA A 64 -0.69 -9.92 -2.96
N LEU A 65 0.41 -9.94 -3.72
CA LEU A 65 1.08 -8.74 -4.22
C LEU A 65 0.12 -7.91 -5.08
N LEU A 66 -0.62 -8.54 -5.99
CA LEU A 66 -1.60 -7.86 -6.84
C LEU A 66 -2.70 -7.17 -6.01
N GLN A 67 -3.24 -7.87 -5.02
CA GLN A 67 -4.23 -7.30 -4.11
C GLN A 67 -3.65 -6.12 -3.33
N GLN A 68 -2.43 -6.26 -2.83
CA GLN A 68 -1.75 -5.20 -2.10
C GLN A 68 -1.50 -3.98 -2.98
N THR A 69 -0.97 -4.17 -4.19
CA THR A 69 -0.80 -3.09 -5.17
C THR A 69 -2.12 -2.40 -5.47
N ARG A 70 -3.24 -3.15 -5.56
CA ARG A 70 -4.57 -2.56 -5.70
C ARG A 70 -4.94 -1.69 -4.50
N HIS A 71 -4.80 -2.20 -3.27
CA HIS A 71 -5.13 -1.45 -2.07
C HIS A 71 -4.32 -0.15 -1.98
N VAL A 72 -3.02 -0.21 -2.29
CA VAL A 72 -2.15 0.97 -2.34
C VAL A 72 -2.60 1.94 -3.43
N GLY A 73 -2.84 1.45 -4.65
CA GLY A 73 -3.26 2.29 -5.77
C GLY A 73 -4.60 2.99 -5.51
N ARG A 74 -5.55 2.31 -4.87
CA ARG A 74 -6.80 2.92 -4.42
C ARG A 74 -6.54 3.97 -3.34
N LEU A 75 -5.82 3.63 -2.28
CA LEU A 75 -5.52 4.55 -1.19
C LEU A 75 -4.86 5.83 -1.72
N GLN A 76 -3.86 5.70 -2.61
CA GLN A 76 -3.22 6.84 -3.24
C GLN A 76 -4.17 7.62 -4.15
N LYS A 77 -5.10 6.96 -4.85
CA LYS A 77 -6.18 7.64 -5.57
C LYS A 77 -7.10 8.44 -4.64
N ASP A 78 -7.44 7.90 -3.48
CA ASP A 78 -8.29 8.56 -2.49
C ASP A 78 -7.56 9.78 -1.88
N ILE A 79 -6.27 9.62 -1.52
CA ILE A 79 -5.39 10.73 -1.12
C ILE A 79 -5.36 11.80 -2.22
N ARG A 80 -5.14 11.42 -3.49
CA ARG A 80 -5.13 12.36 -4.62
C ARG A 80 -6.41 13.16 -4.72
N ASN A 81 -7.55 12.48 -4.71
CA ASN A 81 -8.85 13.11 -4.85
C ASN A 81 -9.15 14.08 -3.72
N PHE A 82 -8.71 13.75 -2.51
CA PHE A 82 -8.93 14.55 -1.30
C PHE A 82 -7.93 15.70 -1.17
N ALA A 83 -6.64 15.44 -1.33
CA ALA A 83 -5.56 16.40 -1.10
C ALA A 83 -5.41 17.41 -2.24
N LEU A 84 -5.70 17.04 -3.49
CA LEU A 84 -5.54 17.93 -4.64
C LEU A 84 -6.30 19.27 -4.50
N PRO A 85 -7.64 19.30 -4.28
CA PRO A 85 -8.35 20.57 -4.07
C PRO A 85 -7.85 21.33 -2.84
N LYS A 86 -7.38 20.61 -1.82
CA LYS A 86 -6.92 21.18 -0.56
C LYS A 86 -5.59 21.91 -0.70
N LEU A 87 -4.67 21.33 -1.47
CA LEU A 87 -3.40 21.96 -1.84
C LEU A 87 -3.61 23.10 -2.83
N ALA A 88 -4.51 22.93 -3.80
CA ALA A 88 -4.71 23.92 -4.87
C ALA A 88 -5.49 25.17 -4.43
N ILE A 89 -6.44 25.03 -3.51
CA ILE A 89 -7.45 26.08 -3.23
C ILE A 89 -7.56 26.37 -1.74
N GLU A 90 -7.60 25.34 -0.90
CA GLU A 90 -7.84 25.52 0.54
C GLU A 90 -6.57 25.89 1.32
N ASP A 91 -5.47 26.16 0.64
CA ASP A 91 -4.17 26.54 1.23
C ASP A 91 -3.70 25.56 2.31
N LEU A 92 -3.84 24.25 2.04
CA LEU A 92 -3.46 23.20 2.98
C LEU A 92 -2.01 23.31 3.43
N GLU A 93 -1.08 23.68 2.54
CA GLU A 93 0.34 23.82 2.88
C GLU A 93 0.53 24.85 3.99
N ASN A 94 0.06 26.09 3.81
CA ASN A 94 0.27 27.11 4.82
C ASN A 94 -0.48 26.78 6.11
N LYS A 95 -1.72 26.27 6.02
CA LYS A 95 -2.48 25.87 7.22
C LYS A 95 -1.76 24.78 8.03
N TRP A 96 -1.12 23.81 7.38
CA TRP A 96 -0.33 22.79 8.04
C TRP A 96 0.96 23.36 8.66
N ARG A 97 1.65 24.24 7.94
CA ARG A 97 2.90 24.87 8.39
C ARG A 97 2.68 25.85 9.54
N LEU A 98 1.52 26.50 9.61
CA LEU A 98 1.12 27.40 10.68
C LEU A 98 0.67 26.69 11.96
N LEU A 99 0.47 25.36 11.94
CA LEU A 99 0.23 24.61 13.17
C LEU A 99 1.39 24.78 14.14
N ASP A 100 1.08 24.85 15.43
CA ASP A 100 2.09 24.75 16.46
C ASP A 100 2.81 23.38 16.36
N PRO A 101 4.14 23.34 16.63
CA PRO A 101 4.91 22.10 16.52
C PRO A 101 4.31 20.95 17.34
N THR A 102 3.85 21.22 18.56
CA THR A 102 3.27 20.21 19.44
C THR A 102 2.01 19.58 18.85
N ARG A 103 1.11 20.38 18.29
CA ARG A 103 -0.10 19.89 17.61
C ARG A 103 0.24 19.08 16.38
N ARG A 104 1.24 19.50 15.61
CA ARG A 104 1.73 18.75 14.45
C ARG A 104 2.21 17.36 14.86
N GLU A 105 3.03 17.27 15.92
CA GLU A 105 3.51 16.00 16.46
C GLU A 105 2.36 15.10 16.96
N GLN A 106 1.36 15.66 17.63
CA GLN A 106 0.17 14.92 18.08
C GLN A 106 -0.60 14.31 16.90
N LEU A 107 -0.81 15.07 15.81
CA LEU A 107 -1.49 14.58 14.62
C LEU A 107 -0.70 13.45 13.95
N ILE A 108 0.63 13.59 13.84
CA ILE A 108 1.50 12.56 13.29
C ILE A 108 1.48 11.29 14.16
N LEU A 109 1.55 11.43 15.48
CA LEU A 109 1.49 10.30 16.41
C LEU A 109 0.14 9.56 16.31
N LEU A 110 -0.97 10.31 16.25
CA LEU A 110 -2.29 9.74 16.05
C LEU A 110 -2.38 8.98 14.72
N ALA A 111 -1.80 9.52 13.65
CA ALA A 111 -1.75 8.87 12.35
C ALA A 111 -0.95 7.57 12.37
N PHE A 112 0.22 7.54 13.03
CA PHE A 112 0.99 6.31 13.22
C PHE A 112 0.21 5.25 13.99
N TYR A 113 -0.45 5.65 15.07
CA TYR A 113 -1.30 4.76 15.85
C TYR A 113 -2.41 4.16 14.97
N LYS A 114 -3.21 5.01 14.31
CA LYS A 114 -4.33 4.58 13.45
C LYS A 114 -3.87 3.72 12.27
N ALA A 115 -2.74 4.03 11.66
CA ALA A 115 -2.17 3.21 10.58
C ALA A 115 -1.74 1.83 11.10
N SER A 116 -1.03 1.78 12.22
CA SER A 116 -0.56 0.54 12.87
C SER A 116 -1.67 -0.31 13.49
N THR A 117 -2.88 0.21 13.64
CA THR A 117 -4.07 -0.55 14.08
C THR A 117 -5.03 -0.87 12.93
N SER A 118 -4.74 -0.46 11.70
CA SER A 118 -5.65 -0.67 10.56
C SER A 118 -5.73 -2.14 10.12
N SER A 119 -4.69 -2.94 10.39
CA SER A 119 -4.69 -4.41 10.29
C SER A 119 -3.66 -5.01 11.24
N PRO A 120 -3.75 -6.32 11.57
CA PRO A 120 -2.81 -6.97 12.49
C PRO A 120 -1.33 -6.86 12.08
N ASP A 121 -1.05 -6.79 10.78
CA ASP A 121 0.29 -6.74 10.20
C ASP A 121 0.81 -5.32 9.92
N MET A 122 -0.05 -4.29 9.88
CA MET A 122 0.36 -2.93 9.50
C MET A 122 1.51 -2.38 10.35
N GLU A 123 1.51 -2.65 11.65
CA GLU A 123 2.57 -2.19 12.54
C GLU A 123 3.95 -2.71 12.10
N HIS A 124 4.03 -3.95 11.59
CA HIS A 124 5.27 -4.54 11.10
C HIS A 124 5.75 -3.91 9.80
N HIS A 125 4.90 -3.22 9.04
CA HIS A 125 5.32 -2.52 7.81
C HIS A 125 6.21 -1.31 8.13
N ARG A 126 6.08 -0.76 9.34
CA ARG A 126 6.90 0.38 9.78
C ARG A 126 8.40 0.11 9.75
N LYS A 127 8.83 -1.15 9.93
CA LYS A 127 10.25 -1.54 9.88
C LYS A 127 10.92 -1.24 8.53
N TRP A 128 10.14 -1.13 7.46
CA TRP A 128 10.64 -0.80 6.12
C TRP A 128 10.71 0.71 5.88
N CYS A 129 10.32 1.54 6.85
CA CYS A 129 10.09 2.96 6.66
C CYS A 129 11.00 3.82 7.58
N PRO A 130 12.33 3.86 7.35
CA PRO A 130 13.27 4.62 8.21
C PRO A 130 13.03 6.12 8.25
N GLU A 131 12.28 6.65 7.28
CA GLU A 131 11.86 8.04 7.19
C GLU A 131 10.61 8.35 8.01
N MET A 132 9.84 7.35 8.42
CA MET A 132 8.55 7.52 9.08
C MET A 132 8.71 7.67 10.60
N THR A 133 9.33 8.78 11.00
CA THR A 133 9.46 9.23 12.39
C THR A 133 8.76 10.57 12.59
N ILE A 134 8.34 10.88 13.82
CA ILE A 134 7.73 12.18 14.15
C ILE A 134 8.69 13.30 13.78
N ALA A 135 9.96 13.19 14.20
CA ALA A 135 10.98 14.19 13.94
C ALA A 135 11.15 14.50 12.45
N LYS A 136 11.17 13.48 11.58
CA LYS A 136 11.33 13.69 10.13
C LYS A 136 10.09 14.26 9.46
N ILE A 137 8.89 13.78 9.83
CA ILE A 137 7.64 14.27 9.24
C ILE A 137 7.35 15.71 9.70
N ALA A 138 7.68 16.05 10.94
CA ALA A 138 7.52 17.38 11.51
C ALA A 138 8.65 18.37 11.15
N ALA A 139 9.79 17.88 10.63
CA ALA A 139 10.94 18.69 10.27
C ALA A 139 10.62 19.77 9.23
N ASN A 140 11.46 20.81 9.19
CA ASN A 140 11.34 21.94 8.25
C ASN A 140 9.93 22.53 8.26
N ASP A 141 9.41 22.81 9.46
CA ASP A 141 8.05 23.31 9.67
C ASP A 141 6.95 22.41 9.07
N GLY A 142 7.18 21.09 9.05
CA GLY A 142 6.25 20.12 8.49
C GLY A 142 6.28 19.99 6.96
N LYS A 143 7.25 20.63 6.28
CA LYS A 143 7.39 20.58 4.82
C LYS A 143 7.49 19.14 4.28
N TYR A 144 8.12 18.23 5.04
CA TYR A 144 8.25 16.83 4.61
C TYR A 144 6.90 16.17 4.31
N PHE A 145 5.88 16.42 5.14
CA PHE A 145 4.54 15.92 4.90
C PHE A 145 3.91 16.51 3.63
N ILE A 146 4.11 17.81 3.40
CA ILE A 146 3.62 18.49 2.19
C ILE A 146 4.31 17.96 0.94
N ASP A 147 5.61 17.69 0.99
CA ASP A 147 6.36 17.11 -0.13
C ASP A 147 5.85 15.71 -0.45
N LEU A 148 5.58 14.90 0.58
CA LEU A 148 4.97 13.57 0.44
C LEU A 148 3.58 13.63 -0.21
N LEU A 149 2.73 14.57 0.21
CA LEU A 149 1.43 14.79 -0.42
C LEU A 149 1.57 15.27 -1.86
N THR A 150 2.49 16.21 -2.09
CA THR A 150 2.78 16.76 -3.42
C THR A 150 3.17 15.63 -4.36
N THR A 151 4.13 14.78 -3.99
CA THR A 151 4.54 13.61 -4.78
C THR A 151 3.35 12.69 -5.11
N LEU A 152 2.45 12.45 -4.15
CA LEU A 152 1.26 11.63 -4.39
C LEU A 152 0.26 12.29 -5.34
N VAL A 153 0.07 13.62 -5.28
CA VAL A 153 -0.87 14.36 -6.15
C VAL A 153 -0.33 14.68 -7.53
N THR A 154 0.96 14.91 -7.66
CA THR A 154 1.58 15.32 -8.91
C THR A 154 1.92 14.15 -9.82
N GLN A 155 2.09 12.95 -9.27
CA GLN A 155 2.39 11.78 -10.08
C GLN A 155 1.24 11.46 -11.04
N ARG A 156 1.61 11.32 -12.32
CA ARG A 156 0.77 11.19 -13.52
C ARG A 156 -0.54 10.43 -13.25
N SER A 157 -1.66 11.16 -13.22
CA SER A 157 -3.01 10.58 -13.09
C SER A 157 -3.70 10.30 -14.43
N ASP A 158 -3.08 10.69 -15.54
CA ASP A 158 -3.62 10.60 -16.90
C ASP A 158 -3.39 9.24 -17.57
N ALA A 159 -2.51 8.40 -17.03
CA ALA A 159 -2.49 6.99 -17.37
C ALA A 159 -3.76 6.33 -16.82
N LEU A 160 -4.51 5.64 -17.70
CA LEU A 160 -5.59 4.71 -17.32
C LEU A 160 -5.17 3.70 -16.24
N GLU A 161 -3.87 3.52 -16.07
CA GLU A 161 -3.19 2.77 -15.03
C GLU A 161 -2.51 3.77 -14.08
N ALA A 162 -3.20 4.22 -13.04
CA ALA A 162 -2.55 5.00 -12.01
C ALA A 162 -1.53 4.10 -11.31
N GLU A 163 -0.27 4.19 -11.75
CA GLU A 163 0.84 3.46 -11.16
C GLU A 163 0.92 3.81 -9.67
N VAL A 164 1.26 2.79 -8.88
CA VAL A 164 1.53 2.98 -7.46
C VAL A 164 2.80 3.84 -7.33
N VAL A 165 2.64 4.98 -6.68
CA VAL A 165 3.73 5.90 -6.33
C VAL A 165 4.59 5.25 -5.27
N ASN A 166 5.85 4.95 -5.60
CA ASN A 166 6.83 4.48 -4.62
C ASN A 166 7.70 5.64 -4.14
N PHE A 167 8.02 5.66 -2.84
CA PHE A 167 8.82 6.74 -2.25
C PHE A 167 10.31 6.35 -2.26
N PRO A 168 11.24 7.04 -2.92
CA PRO A 168 12.65 6.67 -2.87
C PRO A 168 13.20 6.83 -1.44
N ASN A 169 14.06 5.91 -0.99
CA ASN A 169 14.83 6.09 0.23
C ASN A 169 16.17 5.35 0.12
N PRO A 170 17.31 6.08 0.13
CA PRO A 170 18.62 5.47 -0.06
C PRO A 170 18.98 4.40 0.97
N MET A 171 18.50 4.51 2.21
CA MET A 171 18.75 3.52 3.27
C MET A 171 17.93 2.25 3.06
N PHE A 172 16.71 2.37 2.54
CA PHE A 172 15.90 1.22 2.13
C PHE A 172 16.51 0.53 0.90
N ASP A 173 16.96 1.28 -0.09
CA ASP A 173 17.62 0.70 -1.28
C ASP A 173 18.95 0.04 -0.92
N TYR A 174 19.71 0.63 0.00
CA TYR A 174 20.90 0.01 0.55
C TYR A 174 20.56 -1.28 1.29
N LEU A 175 19.50 -1.30 2.10
CA LEU A 175 19.01 -2.51 2.77
C LEU A 175 18.70 -3.63 1.77
N LEU A 176 17.94 -3.35 0.71
CA LEU A 176 17.59 -4.36 -0.30
C LEU A 176 18.85 -4.96 -0.97
N ARG A 177 19.83 -4.10 -1.29
CA ARG A 177 21.12 -4.53 -1.86
C ARG A 177 21.92 -5.40 -0.89
N THR A 178 22.07 -4.97 0.37
CA THR A 178 22.80 -5.72 1.40
C THR A 178 22.20 -7.10 1.64
N LEU A 179 20.89 -7.26 1.43
CA LEU A 179 20.21 -8.54 1.57
C LEU A 179 20.28 -9.44 0.34
N GLY A 180 20.93 -9.00 -0.73
CA GLY A 180 20.95 -9.74 -2.00
C GLY A 180 19.56 -9.91 -2.63
N ILE A 181 18.57 -9.16 -2.16
CA ILE A 181 17.18 -9.24 -2.64
C ILE A 181 17.09 -8.79 -4.09
N ASP A 182 17.93 -7.83 -4.51
CA ASP A 182 17.97 -7.34 -5.89
C ASP A 182 18.46 -8.40 -6.90
N ALA A 183 19.28 -9.37 -6.49
CA ALA A 183 19.89 -10.34 -7.40
C ALA A 183 19.07 -11.63 -7.57
N THR A 184 18.29 -12.02 -6.55
CA THR A 184 17.63 -13.34 -6.51
C THR A 184 16.19 -13.32 -5.97
N GLY A 185 15.70 -12.16 -5.52
CA GLY A 185 14.52 -12.04 -4.67
C GLY A 185 13.46 -11.05 -5.15
N GLU A 186 13.19 -10.97 -6.47
CA GLU A 186 12.25 -9.99 -7.03
C GLU A 186 10.87 -9.98 -6.33
N ARG A 187 10.33 -11.16 -5.97
CA ARG A 187 9.09 -11.24 -5.18
C ARG A 187 9.23 -10.59 -3.80
N MET A 188 10.36 -10.80 -3.13
CA MET A 188 10.65 -10.22 -1.82
C MET A 188 10.85 -8.70 -1.92
N LYS A 189 11.51 -8.24 -2.99
CA LYS A 189 11.64 -6.81 -3.30
C LYS A 189 10.27 -6.16 -3.44
N ARG A 190 9.42 -6.71 -4.30
CA ARG A 190 8.04 -6.24 -4.53
C ARG A 190 7.22 -6.26 -3.25
N TYR A 191 7.38 -7.29 -2.42
CA TYR A 191 6.72 -7.38 -1.11
C TYR A 191 7.16 -6.27 -0.15
N ALA A 192 8.47 -6.11 0.05
CA ALA A 192 9.03 -5.08 0.92
C ALA A 192 8.63 -3.67 0.44
N LEU A 193 8.74 -3.41 -0.86
CA LEU A 193 8.35 -2.14 -1.48
C LEU A 193 6.85 -1.88 -1.32
N SER A 194 6.00 -2.88 -1.58
CA SER A 194 4.54 -2.73 -1.43
C SER A 194 4.13 -2.45 0.01
N ASN A 195 4.73 -3.15 0.99
CA ASN A 195 4.47 -2.92 2.41
C ASN A 195 4.88 -1.51 2.83
N ARG A 196 6.07 -1.10 2.41
CA ARG A 196 6.61 0.23 2.69
C ARG A 196 5.71 1.31 2.09
N THR A 197 5.42 1.23 0.80
CA THR A 197 4.57 2.19 0.10
C THR A 197 3.16 2.23 0.69
N TYR A 198 2.61 1.07 1.08
CA TYR A 198 1.30 1.02 1.74
C TYR A 198 1.29 1.75 3.07
N PHE A 199 2.26 1.47 3.94
CA PHE A 199 2.34 2.10 5.26
C PHE A 199 2.54 3.62 5.15
N ILE A 200 3.45 4.07 4.28
CA ILE A 200 3.69 5.50 4.06
C ILE A 200 2.44 6.21 3.56
N SER A 201 1.78 5.64 2.54
CA SER A 201 0.52 6.21 2.01
C SER A 201 -0.56 6.24 3.09
N LEU A 202 -0.67 5.19 3.90
CA LEU A 202 -1.69 5.10 4.94
C LEU A 202 -1.45 6.11 6.07
N VAL A 203 -0.21 6.31 6.48
CA VAL A 203 0.12 7.37 7.45
C VAL A 203 -0.21 8.74 6.86
N GLY A 204 0.17 9.02 5.61
CA GLY A 204 -0.18 10.27 4.94
C GLY A 204 -1.68 10.53 4.91
N TRP A 205 -2.47 9.49 4.58
CA TRP A 205 -3.93 9.54 4.64
C TRP A 205 -4.47 9.80 6.05
N ARG A 206 -3.94 9.11 7.06
CA ARG A 206 -4.39 9.30 8.45
C ARG A 206 -4.01 10.67 9.01
N ILE A 207 -2.88 11.28 8.58
CA ILE A 207 -2.55 12.67 8.92
C ILE A 207 -3.59 13.61 8.31
N LEU A 208 -3.93 13.45 7.01
CA LEU A 208 -4.97 14.25 6.36
C LEU A 208 -6.30 14.17 7.10
N LEU A 209 -6.78 12.96 7.37
CA LEU A 209 -8.04 12.76 8.09
C LEU A 209 -8.00 13.42 9.48
N ALA A 210 -6.95 13.18 10.26
CA ALA A 210 -6.80 13.77 11.60
C ALA A 210 -6.73 15.31 11.55
N PHE A 211 -6.02 15.88 10.57
CA PHE A 211 -5.90 17.32 10.40
C PHE A 211 -7.25 18.00 10.09
N PHE A 212 -8.09 17.35 9.29
CA PHE A 212 -9.45 17.82 8.99
C PHE A 212 -10.52 17.32 9.97
N ASN A 213 -10.11 16.70 11.08
CA ASN A 213 -11.00 16.12 12.08
C ASN A 213 -12.05 15.15 11.50
N LEU A 214 -11.62 14.37 10.50
CA LEU A 214 -12.39 13.29 9.89
C LEU A 214 -11.96 11.95 10.48
N ASP A 215 -12.91 11.04 10.63
CA ASP A 215 -12.62 9.63 10.92
C ASP A 215 -13.17 8.77 9.80
N GLU A 216 -12.38 7.80 9.36
CA GLU A 216 -12.79 6.84 8.34
C GLU A 216 -12.71 5.44 8.95
N PRO A 217 -13.84 4.70 8.98
CA PRO A 217 -13.84 3.35 9.50
C PRO A 217 -13.00 2.45 8.60
N SER A 218 -11.97 1.85 9.17
CA SER A 218 -11.22 0.78 8.53
C SER A 218 -11.84 -0.57 8.85
N TYR A 219 -11.87 -1.45 7.86
CA TYR A 219 -12.17 -2.86 8.05
C TYR A 219 -11.05 -3.69 7.43
N VAL A 220 -10.81 -4.86 8.02
CA VAL A 220 -9.80 -5.78 7.50
C VAL A 220 -10.45 -6.64 6.41
N GLY A 221 -9.93 -6.53 5.18
CA GLY A 221 -10.33 -7.42 4.09
C GLY A 221 -9.71 -8.80 4.28
N LYS A 222 -10.50 -9.87 4.10
CA LYS A 222 -9.93 -11.23 4.05
C LYS A 222 -8.97 -11.32 2.86
N PRO A 223 -7.79 -11.94 3.04
CA PRO A 223 -6.92 -12.21 1.90
C PRO A 223 -7.63 -13.14 0.91
N PRO A 224 -7.35 -13.02 -0.39
CA PRO A 224 -7.90 -13.88 -1.42
C PRO A 224 -7.43 -15.30 -1.15
N LYS A 225 -8.34 -16.24 -1.32
CA LYS A 225 -8.04 -17.66 -1.19
C LYS A 225 -7.51 -18.16 -2.53
N VAL A 226 -6.39 -18.87 -2.46
CA VAL A 226 -5.91 -19.80 -3.47
C VAL A 226 -6.04 -21.18 -2.83
N GLU A 227 -6.59 -22.17 -3.54
CA GLU A 227 -6.61 -23.55 -3.05
C GLU A 227 -5.18 -24.01 -2.76
N GLU A 228 -4.96 -24.54 -1.55
CA GLU A 228 -3.61 -24.80 -1.02
C GLU A 228 -3.47 -26.23 -0.49
N ILE A 229 -2.24 -26.74 -0.62
CA ILE A 229 -1.69 -27.75 0.29
C ILE A 229 -1.57 -27.08 1.66
N ASP A 230 -2.12 -27.72 2.71
CA ASP A 230 -2.08 -27.22 4.08
C ASP A 230 -0.65 -26.75 4.44
N PRO A 231 -0.44 -25.49 4.91
CA PRO A 231 0.87 -25.00 5.33
C PRO A 231 1.60 -25.93 6.30
N ILE A 232 0.86 -26.67 7.13
CA ILE A 232 1.41 -27.67 8.05
C ILE A 232 1.94 -28.89 7.28
N GLU A 233 1.18 -29.39 6.30
CA GLU A 233 1.63 -30.51 5.45
C GLU A 233 2.88 -30.12 4.65
N ARG A 234 2.89 -28.91 4.10
CA ARG A 234 4.08 -28.39 3.42
C ARG A 234 5.27 -28.25 4.38
N ALA A 235 5.05 -27.81 5.61
CA ALA A 235 6.10 -27.71 6.61
C ALA A 235 6.70 -29.09 6.95
N LYS A 236 5.87 -30.14 7.03
CA LYS A 236 6.31 -31.52 7.23
C LYS A 236 7.20 -32.03 6.10
N GLN A 237 6.92 -31.62 4.86
CA GLN A 237 7.73 -32.01 3.70
C GLN A 237 9.10 -31.31 3.64
N LEU A 238 9.20 -30.09 4.16
CA LEU A 238 10.35 -29.21 3.94
C LEU A 238 11.33 -29.11 5.12
N GLY A 239 10.97 -29.52 6.33
CA GLY A 239 11.85 -29.22 7.47
C GLY A 239 11.65 -30.05 8.74
N SER A 240 12.30 -29.59 9.81
CA SER A 240 12.38 -30.29 11.09
C SER A 240 11.08 -30.23 11.89
N LYS A 241 11.00 -30.99 12.99
CA LYS A 241 9.85 -30.96 13.91
C LYS A 241 9.63 -29.57 14.52
N GLU A 242 10.70 -28.84 14.80
CA GLU A 242 10.67 -27.47 15.32
C GLU A 242 10.04 -26.52 14.29
N PHE A 243 10.38 -26.69 13.00
CA PHE A 243 9.79 -25.91 11.92
C PHE A 243 8.27 -26.12 11.83
N VAL A 244 7.82 -27.38 11.88
CA VAL A 244 6.39 -27.71 11.86
C VAL A 244 5.67 -27.11 13.06
N ARG A 245 6.27 -27.14 14.26
CA ARG A 245 5.71 -26.51 15.46
C ARG A 245 5.56 -25.00 15.30
N GLN A 246 6.57 -24.32 14.76
CA GLN A 246 6.51 -22.88 14.51
C GLN A 246 5.41 -22.53 13.50
N VAL A 247 5.34 -23.23 12.37
CA VAL A 247 4.28 -22.99 11.36
C VAL A 247 2.89 -23.21 11.93
N LYS A 248 2.71 -24.23 12.78
CA LYS A 248 1.43 -24.49 13.46
C LYS A 248 1.08 -23.35 14.43
N HIS A 249 2.06 -22.84 15.18
CA HIS A 249 1.89 -21.70 16.08
C HIS A 249 1.47 -20.46 15.28
N ASP A 250 2.23 -20.10 14.24
CA ASP A 250 1.98 -18.91 13.41
C ASP A 250 0.62 -19.00 12.70
N ALA A 251 0.25 -20.17 12.17
CA ALA A 251 -1.05 -20.38 11.53
C ALA A 251 -2.22 -20.26 12.53
N LYS A 252 -2.03 -20.72 13.77
CA LYS A 252 -3.03 -20.57 14.84
C LYS A 252 -3.17 -19.10 15.24
N GLN A 253 -2.06 -18.41 15.43
CA GLN A 253 -2.05 -16.99 15.78
C GLN A 253 -2.69 -16.15 14.68
N PHE A 254 -2.29 -16.34 13.42
CA PHE A 254 -2.89 -15.65 12.28
C PHE A 254 -4.41 -15.87 12.17
N LYS A 255 -4.89 -17.11 12.41
CA LYS A 255 -6.34 -17.39 12.44
C LYS A 255 -7.03 -16.65 13.58
N SER A 256 -6.40 -16.58 14.75
CA SER A 256 -6.91 -15.83 15.90
C SER A 256 -7.00 -14.34 15.58
N ASP A 257 -5.93 -13.75 15.07
CA ASP A 257 -5.87 -12.32 14.71
C ASP A 257 -6.88 -11.97 13.60
N LEU A 258 -7.06 -12.86 12.64
CA LEU A 258 -8.05 -12.70 11.57
C LEU A 258 -9.50 -12.79 12.10
N ALA A 259 -9.75 -13.67 13.08
CA ALA A 259 -11.05 -13.77 13.73
C ALA A 259 -11.35 -12.52 14.59
N GLN A 260 -10.36 -12.05 15.34
CA GLN A 260 -10.47 -10.87 16.20
C GLN A 260 -10.64 -9.57 15.39
N SER A 261 -10.00 -9.47 14.23
CA SER A 261 -10.13 -8.31 13.33
C SER A 261 -11.45 -8.23 12.57
N GLN A 262 -12.38 -9.17 12.80
CA GLN A 262 -13.67 -9.25 12.11
C GLN A 262 -13.53 -9.19 10.58
N ALA A 263 -12.48 -9.82 10.04
CA ALA A 263 -12.16 -9.65 8.63
C ALA A 263 -13.34 -10.04 7.73
N VAL A 264 -13.63 -9.21 6.72
CA VAL A 264 -14.79 -9.38 5.82
C VAL A 264 -14.35 -9.71 4.41
N ASN A 265 -15.20 -10.40 3.66
CA ASN A 265 -14.97 -10.52 2.22
C ASN A 265 -15.23 -9.15 1.57
N THR A 266 -14.36 -8.73 0.66
CA THR A 266 -14.45 -7.42 0.01
C THR A 266 -14.62 -7.54 -1.50
N CYS A 267 -15.26 -6.54 -2.10
CA CYS A 267 -15.36 -6.40 -3.55
C CYS A 267 -13.99 -6.08 -4.15
N TRP A 268 -13.57 -6.82 -5.19
CA TRP A 268 -12.29 -6.63 -5.85
C TRP A 268 -12.18 -5.27 -6.54
N ASN A 269 -13.30 -4.72 -7.01
CA ASN A 269 -13.33 -3.43 -7.69
C ASN A 269 -13.41 -2.25 -6.71
N CYS A 270 -14.30 -2.29 -5.72
CA CYS A 270 -14.65 -1.14 -4.88
C CYS A 270 -14.27 -1.28 -3.40
N ASP A 271 -13.63 -2.39 -3.01
CA ASP A 271 -13.25 -2.79 -1.64
C ASP A 271 -14.39 -2.89 -0.61
N LYS A 272 -15.60 -2.42 -0.93
CA LYS A 272 -16.78 -2.57 -0.07
C LYS A 272 -16.93 -4.00 0.44
N GLY A 273 -16.96 -4.12 1.76
CA GLY A 273 -17.22 -5.37 2.46
C GLY A 273 -18.68 -5.83 2.35
N THR A 274 -18.94 -7.07 2.77
CA THR A 274 -20.31 -7.63 2.84
C THR A 274 -21.25 -6.82 3.73
N SER A 275 -20.74 -6.06 4.70
CA SER A 275 -21.51 -5.16 5.56
C SER A 275 -22.16 -3.99 4.80
N TYR A 276 -21.68 -3.66 3.60
CA TYR A 276 -22.24 -2.59 2.76
C TYR A 276 -23.29 -3.10 1.77
N LEU A 277 -23.64 -4.39 1.83
CA LEU A 277 -24.66 -4.98 0.97
C LEU A 277 -25.98 -5.13 1.72
N PRO A 278 -27.12 -5.18 1.00
CA PRO A 278 -28.39 -5.52 1.63
C PRO A 278 -28.29 -6.85 2.39
N VAL A 279 -28.95 -6.92 3.55
CA VAL A 279 -28.96 -8.11 4.41
C VAL A 279 -29.32 -9.35 3.58
N GLY A 280 -28.54 -10.42 3.76
CA GLY A 280 -28.69 -11.67 3.01
C GLY A 280 -27.98 -11.72 1.65
N THR A 281 -27.42 -10.60 1.15
CA THR A 281 -26.71 -10.57 -0.13
C THR A 281 -25.27 -11.03 0.01
N GLN A 282 -24.82 -11.93 -0.88
CA GLN A 282 -23.43 -12.37 -0.97
C GLN A 282 -22.70 -11.67 -2.12
N LEU A 283 -21.37 -11.56 -2.01
CA LEU A 283 -20.53 -11.11 -3.11
C LEU A 283 -20.53 -12.14 -4.25
N LEU A 284 -20.69 -11.66 -5.48
CA LEU A 284 -20.57 -12.45 -6.70
C LEU A 284 -19.13 -12.93 -6.88
N VAL A 285 -18.93 -14.16 -7.37
CA VAL A 285 -17.60 -14.72 -7.62
C VAL A 285 -17.37 -14.86 -9.13
N CYS A 286 -16.19 -14.49 -9.61
CA CYS A 286 -15.82 -14.73 -11.01
C CYS A 286 -15.66 -16.24 -11.27
N SER A 287 -16.56 -16.82 -12.08
CA SER A 287 -16.59 -18.26 -12.38
C SER A 287 -15.30 -18.77 -13.01
N ARG A 288 -14.73 -18.03 -13.98
CA ARG A 288 -13.46 -18.37 -14.64
C ARG A 288 -12.28 -18.43 -13.66
N CYS A 289 -12.25 -17.52 -12.69
CA CYS A 289 -11.19 -17.53 -11.67
C CYS A 289 -11.40 -18.67 -10.67
N LYS A 290 -12.65 -18.91 -10.28
CA LYS A 290 -13.00 -20.01 -9.40
C LYS A 290 -12.58 -21.36 -10.00
N GLY A 291 -12.71 -21.52 -11.33
CA GLY A 291 -12.29 -22.73 -12.05
C GLY A 291 -10.79 -23.04 -11.97
N ILE A 292 -9.94 -22.07 -11.60
CA ILE A 292 -8.50 -22.27 -11.38
C ILE A 292 -8.12 -22.10 -9.89
N GLY A 293 -9.07 -22.30 -8.97
CA GLY A 293 -8.84 -22.21 -7.52
C GLY A 293 -8.65 -20.79 -6.98
N ARG A 294 -8.94 -19.74 -7.77
CA ARG A 294 -8.80 -18.33 -7.36
C ARG A 294 -10.14 -17.67 -7.08
N ILE A 295 -10.34 -17.14 -5.87
CA ILE A 295 -11.61 -16.50 -5.50
C ILE A 295 -11.54 -14.97 -5.61
N ILE A 296 -12.03 -14.42 -6.71
CA ILE A 296 -12.22 -12.97 -6.93
C ILE A 296 -13.70 -12.62 -6.78
N ARG A 297 -14.00 -11.64 -5.92
CA ARG A 297 -15.36 -11.28 -5.49
C ARG A 297 -15.79 -9.90 -5.98
N TYR A 298 -17.07 -9.70 -6.22
CA TYR A 298 -17.65 -8.41 -6.62
C TYR A 298 -18.97 -8.15 -5.91
N CYS A 299 -19.24 -6.90 -5.54
CA CYS A 299 -20.54 -6.53 -4.98
C CYS A 299 -21.66 -6.46 -6.01
N SER A 300 -21.32 -6.31 -7.30
CA SER A 300 -22.30 -6.23 -8.38
C SER A 300 -21.68 -6.56 -9.73
N ARG A 301 -22.53 -6.80 -10.74
CA ARG A 301 -22.08 -7.03 -12.13
C ARG A 301 -21.41 -5.78 -12.72
N GLU A 302 -21.84 -4.60 -12.31
CA GLU A 302 -21.29 -3.30 -12.73
C GLU A 302 -19.85 -3.15 -12.23
N CYS A 303 -19.61 -3.54 -10.97
CA CYS A 303 -18.25 -3.57 -10.42
C CYS A 303 -17.35 -4.56 -11.18
N GLN A 304 -17.86 -5.75 -11.51
CA GLN A 304 -17.12 -6.71 -12.33
C GLN A 304 -16.82 -6.16 -13.73
N LYS A 305 -17.80 -5.53 -14.40
CA LYS A 305 -17.62 -4.91 -15.72
C LYS A 305 -16.62 -3.75 -15.70
N ARG A 306 -16.59 -2.95 -14.63
CA ARG A 306 -15.62 -1.87 -14.45
C ARG A 306 -14.21 -2.43 -14.27
N ASP A 307 -14.05 -3.38 -13.36
CA ASP A 307 -12.76 -4.05 -13.11
C ASP A 307 -12.25 -4.80 -14.36
N TRP A 308 -13.16 -5.36 -15.17
CA TRP A 308 -12.84 -5.96 -16.47
C TRP A 308 -12.21 -4.98 -17.45
N LYS A 309 -12.64 -3.70 -17.43
CA LYS A 309 -12.18 -2.67 -18.36
C LYS A 309 -10.98 -1.88 -17.84
N SER A 310 -11.04 -1.48 -16.57
CA SER A 310 -10.16 -0.48 -15.94
C SER A 310 -9.81 -0.86 -14.48
N GLY A 311 -9.68 -2.16 -14.20
CA GLY A 311 -9.26 -2.66 -12.89
C GLY A 311 -7.87 -2.17 -12.51
N LEU A 312 -7.62 -2.05 -11.20
CA LEU A 312 -6.31 -1.67 -10.65
C LEU A 312 -5.64 -2.88 -9.98
N PRO A 313 -4.30 -3.03 -10.09
CA PRO A 313 -3.40 -2.22 -10.92
C PRO A 313 -3.52 -2.50 -12.43
N LYS A 314 -4.18 -3.60 -12.82
CA LYS A 314 -4.44 -3.95 -14.21
C LYS A 314 -5.86 -4.49 -14.39
N PRO A 315 -6.46 -4.34 -15.59
CA PRO A 315 -7.80 -4.85 -15.84
C PRO A 315 -7.95 -6.36 -15.59
N HIS A 316 -9.06 -6.78 -15.00
CA HIS A 316 -9.31 -8.17 -14.65
C HIS A 316 -9.22 -9.12 -15.85
N ARG A 317 -9.59 -8.66 -17.05
CA ARG A 317 -9.50 -9.44 -18.29
C ARG A 317 -8.08 -9.98 -18.57
N VAL A 318 -7.06 -9.28 -18.11
CA VAL A 318 -5.65 -9.66 -18.30
C VAL A 318 -5.30 -10.90 -17.46
N ILE A 319 -5.88 -11.01 -16.27
CA ILE A 319 -5.57 -12.08 -15.30
C ILE A 319 -6.64 -13.18 -15.24
N CYS A 320 -7.86 -12.93 -15.73
CA CYS A 320 -9.03 -13.78 -15.53
C CYS A 320 -8.84 -15.20 -16.10
N GLY A 321 -8.98 -16.22 -15.24
CA GLY A 321 -8.80 -17.63 -15.62
C GLY A 321 -7.38 -18.03 -16.02
N LYS A 322 -6.38 -17.13 -15.89
CA LYS A 322 -4.98 -17.41 -16.20
C LYS A 322 -4.16 -17.65 -14.93
N PRO A 323 -3.16 -18.55 -14.97
CA PRO A 323 -2.10 -18.58 -13.96
C PRO A 323 -1.45 -17.19 -13.83
N LEU A 324 -1.02 -16.84 -12.62
CA LEU A 324 -0.21 -15.65 -12.44
C LEU A 324 1.24 -16.09 -12.60
N GLU A 325 1.88 -15.62 -13.68
CA GLU A 325 3.28 -15.90 -13.97
C GLU A 325 4.19 -15.16 -12.99
N ASP A 326 5.38 -15.72 -12.78
CA ASP A 326 6.43 -15.11 -11.97
C ASP A 326 7.11 -14.00 -12.75
N GLY A 327 6.91 -12.77 -12.28
CA GLY A 327 7.40 -11.59 -12.95
C GLY A 327 6.24 -10.74 -13.43
N ALA A 328 6.42 -9.42 -13.36
CA ALA A 328 5.51 -8.52 -14.03
C ALA A 328 5.39 -9.00 -15.48
N PRO A 329 4.17 -9.22 -16.03
CA PRO A 329 4.06 -9.27 -17.46
C PRO A 329 4.60 -7.93 -17.93
N THR A 330 5.80 -7.93 -18.50
CA THR A 330 6.18 -6.91 -19.46
C THR A 330 5.02 -6.91 -20.42
N VAL A 331 4.16 -5.89 -20.35
CA VAL A 331 3.23 -5.61 -21.43
C VAL A 331 4.12 -5.67 -22.65
N SER A 332 3.92 -6.70 -23.48
CA SER A 332 4.76 -6.89 -24.65
C SER A 332 4.78 -5.54 -25.37
N LYS A 333 5.97 -5.04 -25.73
CA LYS A 333 6.09 -3.75 -26.42
C LYS A 333 5.06 -3.64 -27.57
N GLU A 334 4.69 -4.77 -28.17
CA GLU A 334 3.67 -4.93 -29.19
C GLU A 334 2.23 -4.60 -28.73
N GLU A 335 1.79 -4.96 -27.52
CA GLU A 335 0.48 -4.54 -26.97
C GLU A 335 0.50 -3.06 -26.54
N ALA A 336 1.63 -2.58 -26.00
CA ALA A 336 1.80 -1.16 -25.69
C ALA A 336 1.79 -0.29 -26.96
N SER A 337 2.38 -0.77 -28.06
CA SER A 337 2.38 -0.08 -29.36
C SER A 337 1.06 -0.17 -30.11
N ARG A 338 0.21 -1.18 -29.88
CA ARG A 338 -1.16 -1.22 -30.44
C ARG A 338 -2.16 -0.39 -29.64
N SER A 339 -1.84 -0.06 -28.39
CA SER A 339 -2.63 0.84 -27.52
C SER A 339 -2.09 2.28 -27.46
N SER A 340 -0.97 2.59 -28.14
CA SER A 340 -0.38 3.94 -28.18
C SER A 340 -0.98 4.84 -29.26
N ALA A 341 -2.06 4.41 -29.92
CA ALA A 341 -3.07 5.38 -30.32
C ALA A 341 -3.63 5.93 -29.00
N HIS A 342 -2.89 6.88 -28.41
CA HIS A 342 -3.39 7.72 -27.34
C HIS A 342 -4.77 8.12 -27.81
N PRO A 343 -5.85 7.75 -27.10
CA PRO A 343 -7.14 8.30 -27.43
C PRO A 343 -6.89 9.80 -27.46
N GLU A 344 -7.08 10.43 -28.62
CA GLU A 344 -6.94 11.87 -28.78
C GLU A 344 -7.52 12.46 -27.52
N SER A 345 -6.66 13.08 -26.73
CA SER A 345 -7.08 13.64 -25.46
C SER A 345 -8.23 14.54 -25.83
N ASP A 346 -9.44 14.18 -25.41
CA ASP A 346 -10.71 14.86 -25.67
C ASP A 346 -10.68 16.33 -25.22
N LEU A 347 -9.55 16.75 -24.65
CA LEU A 347 -9.15 18.07 -24.23
C LEU A 347 -7.78 18.33 -24.87
N MET A 348 -7.61 19.47 -25.55
CA MET A 348 -6.38 19.93 -26.21
C MET A 348 -5.21 20.23 -25.25
N ILE A 349 -5.14 19.55 -24.10
CA ILE A 349 -4.12 19.71 -23.07
C ILE A 349 -3.02 18.67 -23.35
N PRO A 350 -1.87 19.07 -23.91
CA PRO A 350 -0.79 18.14 -24.21
C PRO A 350 -0.24 17.53 -22.92
N TYR A 351 0.35 16.34 -23.01
CA TYR A 351 1.12 15.77 -21.91
C TYR A 351 2.26 16.72 -21.50
N PRO A 352 2.62 16.78 -20.19
CA PRO A 352 3.75 17.61 -19.78
C PRO A 352 5.05 17.05 -20.36
N ASP A 353 6.02 17.93 -20.61
CA ASP A 353 7.37 17.50 -20.96
C ASP A 353 7.93 16.55 -19.90
N PRO A 354 8.81 15.59 -20.24
CA PRO A 354 9.34 14.60 -19.29
C PRO A 354 9.96 15.18 -18.01
N ASN A 355 10.48 16.41 -18.09
CA ASN A 355 11.13 17.12 -16.98
C ASN A 355 10.23 18.18 -16.31
N PHE A 356 8.98 18.31 -16.77
CA PHE A 356 8.05 19.28 -16.23
C PHE A 356 7.04 18.61 -15.29
N GLU A 357 7.13 18.91 -14.00
CA GLU A 357 6.15 18.49 -13.01
C GLU A 357 5.03 19.52 -12.91
N ARG A 358 3.79 19.09 -13.19
CA ARG A 358 2.62 19.97 -13.05
C ARG A 358 2.36 20.25 -11.57
N SER A 359 2.16 21.52 -11.22
CA SER A 359 1.78 21.91 -9.87
C SER A 359 0.39 21.37 -9.48
N PRO A 360 0.08 21.22 -8.18
CA PRO A 360 -1.26 20.87 -7.71
C PRO A 360 -2.35 21.81 -8.26
N ALA A 361 -2.08 23.11 -8.34
CA ALA A 361 -3.01 24.09 -8.91
C ALA A 361 -3.32 23.80 -10.39
N LEU A 362 -2.30 23.54 -11.21
CA LEU A 362 -2.48 23.20 -12.62
C LEU A 362 -3.22 21.85 -12.78
N LEU A 363 -2.91 20.84 -11.97
CA LEU A 363 -3.60 19.56 -12.02
C LEU A 363 -5.07 19.67 -11.62
N TYR A 364 -5.37 20.51 -10.63
CA TYR A 364 -6.74 20.82 -10.24
C TYR A 364 -7.48 21.54 -11.38
N GLN A 365 -6.84 22.51 -12.03
CA GLN A 365 -7.41 23.21 -13.19
C GLN A 365 -7.72 22.26 -14.34
N ILE A 366 -6.77 21.40 -14.70
CA ILE A 366 -6.96 20.36 -15.73
C ILE A 366 -8.15 19.48 -15.37
N ARG A 367 -8.25 19.03 -14.10
CA ARG A 367 -9.39 18.23 -13.63
C ARG A 367 -10.71 18.98 -13.81
N LYS A 368 -10.76 20.26 -13.49
CA LYS A 368 -11.98 21.06 -13.62
C LYS A 368 -12.38 21.28 -15.08
N ILE A 369 -11.44 21.53 -15.98
CA ILE A 369 -11.70 21.59 -17.42
C ILE A 369 -12.23 20.24 -17.94
N LYS A 370 -11.74 19.10 -17.41
CA LYS A 370 -12.29 17.78 -17.78
C LYS A 370 -13.75 17.59 -17.33
N GLU A 371 -14.10 18.16 -16.18
CA GLU A 371 -15.46 18.13 -15.61
C GLU A 371 -16.41 19.10 -16.34
N HIS A 372 -15.88 20.19 -16.91
CA HIS A 372 -16.60 21.28 -17.59
C HIS A 372 -16.03 21.53 -19.00
N ARG A 373 -16.36 20.66 -19.95
CA ARG A 373 -15.75 20.63 -21.30
C ARG A 373 -15.99 21.90 -22.13
N GLU A 374 -16.99 22.67 -21.75
CA GLU A 374 -17.35 23.96 -22.36
C GLU A 374 -16.47 25.13 -21.91
N SER A 375 -15.64 24.95 -20.88
CA SER A 375 -14.83 26.01 -20.28
C SER A 375 -13.35 25.87 -20.67
N ASP A 376 -12.76 26.93 -21.22
CA ASP A 376 -11.32 26.98 -21.52
C ASP A 376 -10.45 27.17 -20.27
N TYR A 377 -11.00 27.87 -19.27
CA TYR A 377 -10.37 28.09 -17.98
C TYR A 377 -11.44 28.33 -16.90
N MET A 378 -11.13 27.89 -15.69
CA MET A 378 -11.89 28.19 -14.48
C MET A 378 -11.13 29.25 -13.67
N VAL A 379 -11.78 30.37 -13.38
CA VAL A 379 -11.32 31.34 -12.37
C VAL A 379 -12.09 31.07 -11.10
N GLN A 380 -11.40 30.99 -9.97
CA GLN A 380 -12.06 30.93 -8.68
C GLN A 380 -12.08 32.32 -8.08
N SER A 381 -13.29 32.82 -7.89
CA SER A 381 -13.60 34.08 -7.20
C SER A 381 -13.50 33.93 -5.69
#